data_AF-A0A9J6GNZ4-F1
#
_entry.id   AF-A0A9J6GNZ4-F1
#
_cell.length_a   1.000
_cell.length_b   1.000
_cell.length_c   1.000
_cell.angle_alpha   90.00
_cell.angle_beta   90.00
_cell.angle_gamma   90.00
#
_symmetry.space_group_name_H-M   'P 1'
#
loop_
_entity.id
_entity.type
_entity.pdbx_description
1 polymer ?
#
loop_
_entity_poly.entity_id
_entity_poly.type
_entity_poly.pdbx_seq_one_letter_code
_entity_poly.pdbx_strand_id
1 'polypeptide(L)'
;MSRVPHSERVRIVELCLKCYTQRKIAELPGRSTNTVNRIIQAYRNEGRICDAPHDRRPRVTSAIEDEVLVAAAYANPFGTAQQHAQLAGVSASLSTVKRRLAEAGLRSQCRRAKAYFIRRQQSSTSQVCV
;
A
#
# COMPACT_ATOMS: atom_id res chain seq x y z
N MET A 1 0.12 -25.14 -9.81
CA MET A 1 1.57 -25.10 -9.49
C MET A 1 1.81 -24.13 -8.34
N SER A 2 2.72 -24.46 -7.43
CA SER A 2 3.09 -23.61 -6.29
C SER A 2 3.80 -22.33 -6.74
N ARG A 3 3.70 -21.27 -5.92
CA ARG A 3 4.45 -20.01 -6.13
C ARG A 3 5.95 -20.31 -6.07
N VAL A 4 6.70 -19.80 -7.05
CA VAL A 4 8.17 -19.94 -7.08
C VAL A 4 8.77 -18.97 -6.04
N PRO A 5 9.52 -19.48 -5.04
CA PRO A 5 10.17 -18.64 -4.04
C PRO A 5 11.23 -17.74 -4.69
N HIS A 6 11.54 -16.63 -4.02
CA HIS A 6 12.48 -15.63 -4.54
C HIS A 6 13.87 -16.21 -4.81
N SER A 7 14.38 -17.06 -3.91
CA SER A 7 15.68 -17.73 -4.05
C SER A 7 15.79 -18.55 -5.35
N GLU A 8 14.73 -19.27 -5.71
CA GLU A 8 14.69 -20.08 -6.92
C GLU A 8 14.65 -19.22 -8.18
N ARG A 9 13.97 -18.06 -8.13
CA ARG A 9 13.97 -17.09 -9.23
C ARG A 9 15.35 -16.50 -9.48
N VAL A 10 16.07 -16.13 -8.41
CA VAL A 10 17.46 -15.66 -8.51
C VAL A 10 18.31 -16.73 -9.17
N ARG A 11 18.20 -17.99 -8.74
CA ARG A 11 18.93 -19.12 -9.34
C ARG A 11 18.62 -19.29 -10.84
N ILE A 12 17.37 -19.15 -11.26
CA ILE A 12 16.97 -19.21 -12.67
C ILE A 12 17.64 -18.09 -13.49
N VAL A 13 17.68 -16.87 -12.95
CA VAL A 13 18.33 -15.73 -13.60
C VAL A 13 19.85 -15.93 -13.67
N GLU A 14 20.49 -16.39 -12.60
CA GLU A 14 21.92 -16.72 -12.58
C GLU A 14 22.29 -17.75 -13.66
N LEU A 15 21.49 -18.81 -13.81
CA LEU A 15 21.70 -19.81 -14.86
C LEU A 15 21.50 -19.22 -16.26
N CYS A 16 20.56 -18.28 -16.43
CA CYS A 16 20.40 -17.55 -17.68
C CYS A 16 21.63 -16.68 -18.00
N LEU A 17 22.22 -16.02 -16.99
CA LEU A 17 23.42 -15.21 -17.15
C LEU A 17 24.66 -16.05 -17.47
N LYS A 18 24.70 -17.30 -17.01
CA LYS A 18 25.73 -18.30 -17.37
C LYS A 18 25.50 -18.96 -18.73
N CYS A 19 24.58 -18.44 -19.56
CA CYS A 19 24.30 -18.91 -20.92
C CYS A 19 23.78 -20.36 -21.04
N TYR A 20 23.13 -20.91 -20.00
CA TYR A 20 22.47 -22.21 -20.12
C TYR A 20 21.22 -22.13 -21.01
N THR A 21 20.89 -23.24 -21.68
CA THR A 21 19.64 -23.33 -22.47
C THR A 21 18.42 -23.37 -21.55
N GLN A 22 17.30 -22.81 -21.99
CA GLN A 22 16.05 -22.77 -21.21
C GLN A 22 15.58 -24.16 -20.76
N ARG A 23 15.79 -25.19 -21.59
CA ARG A 23 15.50 -26.59 -21.26
C ARG A 23 16.35 -27.06 -20.07
N LYS A 24 17.65 -26.76 -20.09
CA LYS A 24 18.55 -27.11 -18.98
C LYS A 24 18.21 -26.35 -17.70
N ILE A 25 17.84 -25.07 -17.84
CA ILE A 25 17.39 -24.23 -16.72
C ILE A 25 16.07 -24.74 -16.13
N ALA A 26 15.22 -25.41 -16.90
CA ALA A 26 13.97 -26.00 -16.40
C ALA A 26 14.20 -27.31 -15.62
N GLU A 27 15.14 -28.14 -16.09
CA GLU A 27 15.50 -29.42 -15.45
C GLU A 27 16.14 -29.23 -14.07
N LEU A 28 17.04 -28.26 -13.91
CA LEU A 28 17.80 -28.05 -12.67
C LEU A 28 16.92 -27.73 -11.42
N PRO A 29 15.97 -26.79 -11.48
CA PRO A 29 15.03 -26.51 -10.41
C PRO A 29 13.76 -27.38 -10.46
N GLY A 30 13.59 -28.21 -11.50
CA GLY A 30 12.39 -29.04 -11.68
C GLY A 30 11.12 -28.24 -11.96
N ARG A 31 11.23 -27.19 -12.80
CA ARG A 31 10.09 -26.32 -13.16
C ARG A 31 9.74 -26.45 -14.63
N SER A 32 8.51 -26.07 -14.98
CA SER A 32 8.11 -26.02 -16.37
C SER A 32 8.90 -24.96 -17.13
N THR A 33 9.22 -25.25 -18.40
CA THR A 33 9.86 -24.31 -19.33
C THR A 33 9.09 -22.99 -19.45
N ASN A 34 7.76 -23.03 -19.39
CA ASN A 34 6.91 -21.83 -19.40
C ASN A 34 7.17 -20.91 -18.18
N THR A 35 7.34 -21.49 -16.98
CA THR A 35 7.66 -20.72 -15.77
C THR A 35 9.03 -20.06 -15.88
N VAL A 36 10.02 -20.81 -16.36
CA VAL A 36 11.38 -20.30 -16.62
C VAL A 36 11.34 -19.17 -17.64
N ASN A 37 10.63 -19.35 -18.75
CA ASN A 37 10.50 -18.33 -19.79
C ASN A 37 9.85 -17.06 -19.27
N ARG A 38 8.77 -17.16 -18.49
CA ARG A 38 8.13 -15.99 -17.87
C ARG A 38 9.09 -15.22 -16.97
N ILE A 39 9.90 -15.92 -16.16
CA ILE A 39 10.88 -15.28 -15.26
C ILE A 39 11.99 -14.60 -16.07
N ILE A 40 12.54 -15.29 -17.08
CA ILE A 40 13.60 -14.73 -17.94
C ILE A 40 13.10 -13.51 -18.70
N GLN A 41 11.87 -13.54 -19.22
CA GLN A 41 11.29 -12.40 -19.93
C GLN A 41 11.04 -11.21 -18.99
N ALA A 42 10.52 -11.45 -17.79
CA ALA A 42 10.37 -10.40 -16.78
C ALA A 42 11.72 -9.75 -16.42
N TYR A 43 12.78 -10.56 -16.31
CA TYR A 43 14.13 -10.06 -16.07
C TYR A 43 14.69 -9.27 -17.27
N ARG A 44 14.52 -9.75 -18.51
CA ARG A 44 15.05 -9.09 -19.71
C ARG A 44 14.33 -7.78 -20.04
N ASN A 45 13.01 -7.75 -19.88
CA ASN A 45 12.19 -6.61 -20.30
C ASN A 45 12.09 -5.54 -19.20
N GLU A 46 11.96 -5.95 -17.93
CA GLU A 46 11.69 -5.05 -16.81
C GLU A 46 12.83 -5.01 -15.78
N GLY A 47 13.83 -5.90 -15.87
CA GLY A 47 14.85 -6.07 -14.82
C GLY A 47 14.30 -6.69 -13.53
N ARG A 48 13.06 -7.22 -13.55
CA ARG A 48 12.36 -7.63 -12.33
C ARG A 48 12.55 -9.11 -12.04
N ILE A 49 13.05 -9.41 -10.83
CA ILE A 49 13.15 -10.79 -10.30
C ILE A 49 11.91 -11.12 -9.45
N CYS A 50 11.33 -10.11 -8.80
CA CYS A 50 10.14 -10.25 -7.97
C CYS A 50 8.87 -10.46 -8.80
N ASP A 51 7.76 -10.75 -8.12
CA ASP A 51 6.45 -10.75 -8.78
C ASP A 51 6.08 -9.34 -9.25
N ALA A 52 5.33 -9.27 -10.35
CA ALA A 52 4.76 -8.03 -10.81
C ALA A 52 3.85 -7.44 -9.71
N PRO A 53 3.83 -6.11 -9.53
CA PRO A 53 2.88 -5.48 -8.64
C PRO A 53 1.47 -5.86 -9.09
N HIS A 54 0.64 -6.31 -8.15
CA HIS A 54 -0.75 -6.61 -8.45
C HIS A 54 -1.50 -5.32 -8.71
N ASP A 55 -2.20 -5.26 -9.84
CA ASP A 55 -3.25 -4.25 -10.02
C ASP A 55 -4.38 -4.57 -9.05
N ARG A 56 -4.53 -3.73 -8.03
CA ARG A 56 -5.58 -3.88 -7.03
C ARG A 56 -6.78 -3.09 -7.51
N ARG A 57 -7.98 -3.54 -7.14
CA ARG A 57 -9.21 -2.81 -7.42
C ARG A 57 -9.04 -1.34 -7.01
N PRO A 58 -9.32 -0.38 -7.92
CA PRO A 58 -9.16 1.03 -7.62
C PRO A 58 -10.03 1.44 -6.43
N ARG A 59 -9.59 2.50 -5.77
CA ARG A 59 -10.30 3.07 -4.63
C ARG A 59 -11.63 3.66 -5.11
N VAL A 60 -12.65 3.54 -4.27
CA VAL A 60 -13.95 4.24 -4.49
C VAL A 60 -13.79 5.74 -4.26
N THR A 61 -12.95 6.12 -3.30
CA THR A 61 -12.68 7.53 -2.97
C THR A 61 -11.49 8.07 -3.75
N SER A 62 -11.59 9.35 -4.12
CA SER A 62 -10.49 10.16 -4.66
C SER A 62 -9.49 10.54 -3.56
N ALA A 63 -8.25 10.85 -3.96
CA ALA A 63 -7.24 11.39 -3.05
C ALA A 63 -7.70 12.72 -2.41
N ILE A 64 -8.37 13.58 -3.18
CA ILE A 64 -8.89 14.87 -2.70
C ILE A 64 -10.00 14.64 -1.66
N GLU A 65 -10.90 13.69 -1.92
CA GLU A 65 -11.95 13.32 -0.97
C GLU A 65 -11.36 12.77 0.34
N ASP A 66 -10.31 11.96 0.24
CA ASP A 66 -9.60 11.43 1.41
C ASP A 66 -8.95 12.59 2.21
N GLU A 67 -8.38 13.61 1.55
CA GLU A 67 -7.80 14.80 2.19
C GLU A 67 -8.85 15.65 2.90
N VAL A 68 -9.98 15.94 2.25
CA VAL A 68 -11.08 16.70 2.85
C VAL A 68 -11.66 15.94 4.04
N LEU A 69 -11.77 14.61 3.95
CA LEU A 69 -12.24 13.77 5.04
C LEU A 69 -11.30 13.85 6.26
N VAL A 70 -9.98 13.85 6.03
CA VAL A 70 -8.98 14.01 7.08
C VAL A 70 -9.05 15.41 7.69
N ALA A 71 -9.20 16.46 6.88
CA ALA A 71 -9.37 17.84 7.35
C ALA A 71 -10.63 18.00 8.23
N ALA A 72 -11.76 17.40 7.81
CA ALA A 72 -13.00 17.39 8.59
C ALA A 72 -12.84 16.68 9.94
N ALA A 73 -12.03 15.63 10.01
CA ALA A 73 -11.72 14.92 11.25
C ALA A 73 -10.80 15.73 12.17
N TYR A 74 -9.88 16.53 11.63
CA TYR A 74 -9.09 17.47 12.43
C TYR A 74 -9.92 18.65 12.96
N ALA A 75 -10.86 19.15 12.16
CA ALA A 75 -11.75 20.24 12.56
C ALA A 75 -12.73 19.83 13.68
N ASN A 76 -13.20 18.57 13.66
CA ASN A 76 -14.09 18.03 14.69
C ASN A 76 -13.58 16.69 15.26
N PRO A 77 -12.57 16.68 16.15
CA PRO A 77 -11.96 15.42 16.61
C PRO A 77 -12.90 14.44 17.34
N PHE A 78 -14.04 14.93 17.84
CA PHE A 78 -15.05 14.12 18.55
C PHE A 78 -16.22 13.71 17.66
N GLY A 79 -16.18 14.07 16.38
CA GLY A 79 -17.21 13.75 15.42
C GLY A 79 -17.31 12.25 15.14
N THR A 80 -18.48 11.80 14.74
CA THR A 80 -18.66 10.43 14.25
C THR A 80 -18.17 10.32 12.81
N ALA A 81 -17.84 9.10 12.36
CA ALA A 81 -17.48 8.85 10.97
C ALA A 81 -18.55 9.35 9.97
N GLN A 82 -19.83 9.28 10.36
CA GLN A 82 -20.93 9.81 9.55
C GLN A 82 -20.88 11.34 9.45
N GLN A 83 -20.60 12.04 10.55
CA GLN A 83 -20.45 13.49 10.55
C GLN A 83 -19.26 13.93 9.69
N HIS A 84 -18.14 13.21 9.74
CA HIS A 84 -16.99 13.48 8.86
C HIS A 84 -17.32 13.29 7.39
N ALA A 85 -18.05 12.22 7.05
CA ALA A 85 -18.48 11.98 5.67
C ALA A 85 -19.41 13.08 5.15
N GLN A 86 -20.34 13.55 5.99
CA GLN A 86 -21.26 14.64 5.66
C GLN A 86 -20.51 15.97 5.46
N LEU A 87 -19.60 16.31 6.38
CA LEU A 87 -18.79 17.53 6.28
C LEU A 87 -17.86 17.52 5.06
N ALA A 88 -17.36 16.34 4.68
CA ALA A 88 -16.48 16.17 3.53
C ALA A 88 -17.23 15.98 2.20
N GLY A 89 -18.56 15.85 2.21
CA GLY A 89 -19.35 15.60 1.00
C GLY A 89 -19.08 14.24 0.34
N VAL A 90 -18.54 13.27 1.08
CA VAL A 90 -18.12 11.97 0.53
C VAL A 90 -19.28 10.98 0.57
N SER A 91 -19.66 10.41 -0.58
CA SER A 91 -20.77 9.45 -0.73
C SER A 91 -20.39 8.00 -0.42
N ALA A 92 -19.17 7.75 0.05
CA ALA A 92 -18.66 6.42 0.35
C ALA A 92 -19.32 5.79 1.58
N SER A 93 -19.31 4.45 1.64
CA SER A 93 -19.84 3.71 2.79
C SER A 93 -19.10 4.06 4.09
N LEU A 94 -19.81 3.98 5.23
CA LEU A 94 -19.23 4.26 6.55
C LEU A 94 -18.01 3.37 6.86
N SER A 95 -17.98 2.14 6.36
CA SER A 95 -16.82 1.24 6.49
C SER A 95 -15.60 1.76 5.72
N THR A 96 -15.82 2.32 4.53
CA THR A 96 -14.77 2.97 3.72
C THR A 96 -14.24 4.20 4.44
N VAL A 97 -15.12 5.06 4.94
CA VAL A 97 -14.75 6.27 5.70
C VAL A 97 -13.92 5.92 6.93
N LYS A 98 -14.36 4.94 7.74
CA LYS A 98 -13.59 4.46 8.89
C LYS A 98 -12.22 3.92 8.49
N ARG A 99 -12.12 3.18 7.38
CA ARG A 99 -10.86 2.69 6.85
C ARG A 99 -9.93 3.85 6.47
N ARG A 100 -10.44 4.89 5.81
CA ARG A 100 -9.65 6.08 5.44
C ARG A 100 -9.12 6.83 6.64
N LEU A 101 -9.98 7.08 7.63
CA LEU A 101 -9.56 7.69 8.87
C LEU A 101 -8.49 6.83 9.57
N ALA A 102 -8.65 5.50 9.60
CA ALA A 102 -7.65 4.61 10.17
C ALA A 102 -6.32 4.58 9.39
N GLU A 103 -6.35 4.63 8.06
CA GLU A 103 -5.16 4.78 7.18
C GLU A 103 -4.41 6.09 7.49
N ALA A 104 -5.14 7.16 7.80
CA ALA A 104 -4.58 8.45 8.25
C ALA A 104 -4.17 8.48 9.74
N GLY A 105 -4.28 7.36 10.46
CA GLY A 105 -3.95 7.25 11.88
C GLY A 105 -5.04 7.74 12.85
N LEU A 106 -6.19 8.19 12.32
CA LEU A 106 -7.36 8.65 13.07
C LEU A 106 -8.29 7.47 13.38
N ARG A 107 -7.86 6.57 14.28
CA ARG A 107 -8.71 5.47 14.75
C ARG A 107 -9.79 6.03 15.68
N SER A 108 -11.05 5.82 15.33
CA SER A 108 -12.24 6.30 16.05
C SER A 108 -12.52 5.58 17.37
N GLN A 109 -11.49 5.18 18.13
CA GLN A 109 -11.66 4.49 19.40
C GLN A 109 -10.77 5.06 20.53
N CYS A 110 -11.50 5.58 21.53
CA CYS A 110 -11.25 5.47 22.96
C CYS A 110 -10.29 6.46 23.60
N ARG A 111 -10.85 7.52 24.21
CA ARG A 111 -10.49 8.22 25.47
C ARG A 111 -9.01 8.64 25.75
N ARG A 112 -8.00 8.17 25.02
CA ARG A 112 -6.56 8.50 25.16
C ARG A 112 -6.09 9.59 24.20
N ALA A 113 -6.98 10.13 23.35
CA ALA A 113 -6.67 11.27 22.49
C ALA A 113 -6.49 12.61 23.25
N LYS A 114 -6.73 12.64 24.58
CA LYS A 114 -6.54 13.84 25.40
C LYS A 114 -5.06 14.27 25.49
N ALA A 115 -4.12 13.33 25.49
CA ALA A 115 -2.69 13.64 25.67
C ALA A 115 -1.96 14.02 24.38
N TYR A 116 -2.39 13.51 23.22
CA TYR A 116 -1.68 13.71 21.94
C TYR A 116 -2.12 14.98 21.19
N PHE A 117 -3.41 15.36 21.29
CA PHE A 117 -3.94 16.56 20.61
C PHE A 117 -3.44 17.87 21.24
N ILE A 118 -3.39 17.94 22.59
CA ILE A 118 -2.89 19.11 23.32
C ILE A 118 -1.40 19.37 23.02
N ARG A 119 -0.57 18.31 22.91
CA ARG A 119 0.88 18.44 22.73
C ARG A 119 1.31 18.99 21.37
N ARG A 120 0.49 18.77 20.32
CA ARG A 120 0.78 19.22 18.95
C ARG A 120 0.31 20.65 18.67
N GLN A 121 -0.74 21.13 19.34
CA GLN A 121 -1.15 22.53 19.22
C GLN A 121 -0.21 23.51 19.95
N GLN A 122 0.42 23.08 21.05
CA GLN A 122 1.37 23.91 21.81
C GLN A 122 2.71 24.13 21.09
N SER A 123 3.09 23.21 20.19
CA SER A 123 4.33 23.31 19.41
C SER A 123 4.19 24.23 18.19
N SER A 124 2.98 24.49 17.69
CA SER A 124 2.72 25.46 16.62
C SER A 124 2.47 26.89 17.10
N THR A 125 2.10 27.10 18.37
CA THR A 125 1.88 28.44 18.94
C THR A 125 3.17 29.12 19.42
N SER A 126 4.25 28.37 19.63
CA SER A 126 5.52 28.92 20.15
C SER A 126 6.39 29.60 19.08
N GLN A 127 5.93 29.69 17.82
CA GLN A 127 6.70 30.24 16.70
C GLN A 127 6.13 31.55 16.13
N VAL A 128 5.08 32.11 16.76
CA VAL A 128 4.52 33.43 16.42
C VAL A 128 4.62 34.34 17.65
N CYS A 129 5.86 34.65 18.04
CA CYS A 129 6.20 35.78 18.90
C CYS A 129 7.40 36.47 18.26
N VAL A 130 7.13 37.48 17.41
CA VAL A 130 8.00 38.62 17.12
C VAL A 130 7.11 39.84 17.15
#